data_AF-A0A527H647-F1
#
_entry.id   AF-A0A527H647-F1
#
_cell.length_a   1.000
_cell.length_b   1.000
_cell.length_c   1.000
_cell.angle_alpha   90.00
_cell.angle_beta   90.00
_cell.angle_gamma   90.00
#
_symmetry.space_group_name_H-M   'P 1'
#
loop_
_entity.id
_entity.type
_entity.pdbx_description
1 polymer ?
#
loop_
_entity_poly.entity_id
_entity_poly.type
_entity_poly.pdbx_seq_one_letter_code
_entity_poly.pdbx_strand_id
1 'polypeptide(L)' 'MRAQSFSYLEALIATPSPSGFEQPVAKLYRDNVREFADKVTTDVLGNVSAILNPEA' A
#
# COMPACT_ATOMS: atom_id res chain seq x y z
N MET A 1 -11.50 11.81 -12.40
CA MET A 1 -10.52 10.87 -11.79
C MET A 1 -10.13 9.83 -12.82
N ARG A 2 -8.90 9.30 -12.81
CA ARG A 2 -8.49 8.22 -13.74
C ARG A 2 -9.22 6.91 -13.36
N ALA A 3 -9.60 6.10 -14.34
CA ALA A 3 -10.31 4.83 -14.11
C ALA A 3 -9.51 3.89 -13.19
N GLN A 4 -8.21 3.75 -13.45
CA GLN A 4 -7.31 2.94 -12.63
C GLN A 4 -7.27 3.37 -11.16
N SER A 5 -7.27 4.69 -10.89
CA SER A 5 -7.32 5.20 -9.52
C SER A 5 -8.64 4.87 -8.83
N PHE A 6 -9.75 4.83 -9.57
CA PHE A 6 -11.06 4.50 -9.01
C PHE A 6 -11.12 3.04 -8.60
N SER A 7 -10.73 2.13 -9.50
CA SER A 7 -10.70 0.70 -9.20
C SER A 7 -9.75 0.36 -8.04
N TYR A 8 -8.63 1.08 -7.92
CA TYR A 8 -7.71 0.91 -6.78
C TYR A 8 -8.34 1.33 -5.45
N LEU A 9 -8.98 2.51 -5.40
CA LEU A 9 -9.66 2.98 -4.19
C LEU A 9 -10.85 2.08 -3.81
N GLU A 10 -11.60 1.58 -4.80
CA GLU A 10 -12.66 0.61 -4.60
C GLU A 10 -12.12 -0.70 -3.99
N ALA A 11 -11.00 -1.22 -4.53
CA ALA A 11 -10.35 -2.41 -3.98
C ALA A 11 -9.85 -2.20 -2.54
N LEU A 12 -9.30 -1.03 -2.21
CA LEU A 12 -8.87 -0.70 -0.85
C LEU A 12 -10.03 -0.74 0.15
N ILE A 13 -11.18 -0.17 -0.20
CA ILE A 13 -12.37 -0.12 0.67
C ILE A 13 -13.03 -1.50 0.77
N ALA A 14 -13.08 -2.26 -0.33
CA ALA A 14 -13.71 -3.57 -0.37
C ALA A 14 -12.90 -4.67 0.35
N THR A 15 -11.62 -4.44 0.62
CA THR A 15 -10.74 -5.42 1.25
C THR A 15 -10.94 -5.43 2.77
N PRO A 16 -11.32 -6.57 3.38
CA PRO A 16 -11.45 -6.66 4.83
C PRO A 16 -10.09 -6.50 5.53
N SER A 17 -9.97 -5.49 6.38
CA SER A 17 -8.76 -5.20 7.16
C SER A 17 -9.12 -4.54 8.50
N PRO A 18 -9.69 -5.30 9.46
CA PRO A 18 -9.96 -4.76 10.78
C PRO A 18 -8.65 -4.47 11.51
N SER A 19 -8.74 -3.67 12.57
CA SER A 19 -7.60 -3.33 13.41
C SER A 19 -6.85 -4.59 13.89
N GLY A 20 -5.54 -4.65 13.64
CA GLY A 20 -4.66 -5.79 13.93
C GLY A 20 -4.60 -6.88 12.85
N PHE A 21 -5.41 -6.79 11.80
CA PHE A 21 -5.44 -7.73 10.67
C PHE A 21 -5.33 -7.00 9.32
N GLU A 22 -4.50 -5.97 9.25
CA GLU A 22 -4.34 -5.09 8.09
C GLU A 22 -3.50 -5.71 6.96
N GLN A 23 -2.99 -6.93 7.12
CA GLN A 23 -2.12 -7.58 6.14
C GLN A 23 -2.71 -7.62 4.71
N PRO A 24 -4.02 -7.87 4.50
CA PRO A 24 -4.63 -7.89 3.16
C PRO A 24 -4.59 -6.52 2.47
N VAL A 25 -5.02 -5.44 3.14
CA VAL A 25 -5.01 -4.09 2.56
C VAL A 25 -3.58 -3.55 2.39
N ALA A 26 -2.69 -3.89 3.34
CA ALA A 26 -1.28 -3.54 3.26
C ALA A 26 -0.60 -4.18 2.05
N LYS A 27 -1.01 -5.40 1.65
CA LYS A 27 -0.55 -6.05 0.42
C LYS A 27 -0.96 -5.26 -0.82
N LEU A 28 -2.23 -4.85 -0.94
CA LEU A 28 -2.71 -4.04 -2.06
C LEU A 28 -1.93 -2.73 -2.18
N TYR A 29 -1.69 -2.05 -1.06
CA TYR A 29 -0.89 -0.83 -1.03
C TYR A 29 0.54 -1.07 -1.52
N ARG A 30 1.23 -2.11 -0.99
CA ARG A 30 2.60 -2.47 -1.42
C ARG A 30 2.66 -2.79 -2.91
N ASP A 31 1.71 -3.57 -3.42
CA ASP A 31 1.69 -3.97 -4.82
C ASP A 31 1.48 -2.74 -5.73
N ASN A 32 0.63 -1.78 -5.31
CA ASN A 32 0.41 -0.54 -6.05
C ASN A 32 1.60 0.43 -6.01
N VAL A 33 2.28 0.59 -4.87
CA VAL A 33 3.37 1.59 -4.72
C VAL A 33 4.72 1.10 -5.22
N ARG A 34 4.92 -0.20 -5.42
CA ARG A 34 6.21 -0.80 -5.81
C ARG A 34 6.72 -0.29 -7.16
N GLU A 35 5.85 0.10 -8.08
CA GLU A 35 6.26 0.68 -9.38
C GLU A 35 6.85 2.09 -9.24
N PHE A 36 6.48 2.80 -8.16
CA PHE A 36 6.80 4.22 -8.01
C PHE A 36 7.86 4.49 -6.95
N ALA A 37 8.08 3.58 -6.00
CA ALA A 37 8.99 3.79 -4.88
C ALA A 37 10.32 3.04 -5.07
N ASP A 38 11.42 3.70 -4.76
CA ASP A 38 12.77 3.10 -4.78
C ASP A 38 12.94 2.08 -3.65
N LYS A 39 12.26 2.30 -2.52
CA LYS A 39 12.28 1.41 -1.36
C LYS A 39 10.89 1.30 -0.75
N VAL A 40 10.47 0.07 -0.47
CA VAL A 40 9.26 -0.24 0.29
C VAL A 40 9.64 -1.05 1.51
N THR A 41 9.33 -0.54 2.71
CA THR A 41 9.59 -1.23 3.98
C THR A 41 8.29 -1.63 4.66
N THR A 42 8.36 -2.62 5.53
CA THR A 42 7.27 -2.98 6.44
C THR A 42 7.85 -3.18 7.82
N ASP A 43 7.26 -2.53 8.83
CA ASP A 43 7.72 -2.67 10.21
C ASP A 43 7.10 -3.89 10.92
N VAL A 44 7.50 -4.11 12.17
CA VAL A 44 7.02 -5.23 12.99
C VAL A 44 5.52 -5.16 13.31
N LEU A 45 4.89 -3.98 13.23
CA LEU A 45 3.46 -3.79 13.46
C LEU A 45 2.65 -3.86 12.16
N GLY A 46 3.31 -4.00 11.00
CA GLY A 46 2.66 -4.13 9.69
C GLY A 46 2.46 -2.81 8.94
N ASN A 47 2.98 -1.68 9.45
CA ASN A 47 2.95 -0.42 8.71
C ASN A 47 3.83 -0.53 7.47
N VAL A 48 3.40 0.08 6.37
CA VAL A 48 4.14 0.08 5.11
C VAL A 48 4.60 1.50 4.80
N SER A 49 5.88 1.68 4.50
CA SER A 49 6.43 2.96 4.02
C SER A 49 6.96 2.79 2.60
N ALA A 50 6.53 3.69 1.70
CA ALA A 50 7.02 3.81 0.34
C ALA A 50 7.90 5.05 0.23
N ILE A 51 9.17 4.89 -0.16
CA ILE A 51 10.21 5.91 -0.07
C ILE A 51 10.79 6.17 -1.46
N LEU A 52 10.87 7.45 -1.81
CA LEU A 52 11.57 7.98 -2.99
C LEU A 52 12.89 8.60 -2.54
N ASN A 53 13.95 8.39 -3.31
CA ASN A 53 15.30 8.88 -3.04
C ASN A 53 15.80 8.54 -1.61
N PRO A 54 15.93 7.24 -1.25
CA PRO A 54 16.25 6.83 0.12
C PRO A 54 17.61 7.33 0.64
N GLU A 55 18.49 7.80 -0.24
CA GLU A 55 19.86 8.24 0.06
C GLU A 55 20.08 9.76 -0.17
N ALA A 56 19.01 10.54 -0.36
CA ALA A 56 19.11 11.99 -0.59
C ALA A 56 19.45 12.80 0.67
#